data_AF-M1SIR1-F1
#
_entry.id   AF-M1SIR1-F1
#
_cell.length_a   1.000
_cell.length_b   1.000
_cell.length_c   1.000
_cell.angle_alpha   90.00
_cell.angle_beta   90.00
_cell.angle_gamma   90.00
#
_symmetry.space_group_name_H-M   'P 1'
#
loop_
_entity.id
_entity.type
_entity.pdbx_description
1 polymer ?
#
loop_
_entity_poly.entity_id
_entity_poly.type
_entity_poly.pdbx_seq_one_letter_code
_entity_poly.pdbx_strand_id
1 'polypeptide(L)' 'MNIIHIARYRMYRLRLNDGRYIFMTWHPYCGPMFFRDKYESRWIEDWYEDKQICDAVEWFVNRGKKA' A
#
# COMPACT_ATOMS: atom_id res chain seq x y z
N MET A 1 -7.44 6.38 -27.29
CA MET A 1 -7.72 5.02 -26.79
C MET A 1 -7.68 5.10 -25.27
N ASN A 2 -8.84 5.25 -24.63
CA ASN A 2 -8.91 5.34 -23.16
C ASN A 2 -8.79 3.92 -22.59
N ILE A 3 -7.60 3.57 -22.12
CA ILE A 3 -7.41 2.37 -21.31
C ILE A 3 -8.04 2.67 -19.94
N ILE A 4 -9.20 2.08 -19.69
CA ILE A 4 -9.80 2.07 -18.35
C ILE A 4 -9.10 0.96 -17.57
N HIS A 5 -8.17 1.34 -16.70
CA HIS A 5 -7.55 0.40 -15.75
C HIS A 5 -8.57 0.02 -14.68
N ILE A 6 -9.26 -1.11 -14.85
CA ILE A 6 -10.04 -1.71 -13.77
C ILE A 6 -9.06 -2.44 -12.85
N ALA A 7 -8.58 -1.75 -11.80
CA ALA A 7 -7.81 -2.38 -10.75
C ALA A 7 -8.73 -3.41 -10.05
N ARG A 8 -8.39 -4.70 -10.15
CA ARG A 8 -9.19 -5.81 -9.59
C ARG A 8 -9.33 -5.77 -8.06
N TYR A 9 -8.51 -4.94 -7.41
CA TYR A 9 -8.35 -4.85 -5.97
C TYR A 9 -8.29 -3.40 -5.51
N ARG A 10 -8.75 -3.13 -4.28
CA ARG A 10 -8.77 -1.77 -3.72
C ARG A 10 -7.35 -1.28 -3.49
N MET A 11 -7.09 -0.04 -3.94
CA MET A 11 -5.83 0.65 -3.70
C MET A 11 -5.97 1.65 -2.56
N TYR A 12 -4.95 1.71 -1.70
CA TYR A 12 -4.90 2.56 -0.52
C TYR A 12 -3.62 3.40 -0.55
N ARG A 13 -3.75 4.69 -0.22
CA ARG A 13 -2.60 5.56 -0.01
C ARG A 13 -2.16 5.50 1.45
N LEU A 14 -0.95 5.01 1.70
CA LEU A 14 -0.34 4.94 3.02
C LEU A 14 0.61 6.11 3.22
N ARG A 15 0.51 6.80 4.36
CA ARG A 15 1.45 7.84 4.79
C ARG A 15 2.61 7.16 5.54
N LEU A 16 3.84 7.51 5.18
CA LEU A 16 5.03 7.09 5.92
C LEU A 16 5.38 8.10 7.02
N ASN A 17 6.16 7.67 8.01
CA ASN A 17 6.54 8.48 9.16
C ASN A 17 7.38 9.71 8.77
N ASP A 18 8.22 9.59 7.73
CA ASP A 18 8.99 10.68 7.15
C ASP A 18 8.17 11.65 6.28
N GLY A 19 6.86 11.44 6.16
CA GLY A 19 6.01 12.27 5.34
C GLY A 19 6.08 11.98 3.83
N ARG A 20 6.58 10.82 3.41
CA ARG A 20 6.31 10.27 2.08
C ARG A 20 4.95 9.57 2.04
N TYR A 21 4.55 9.18 0.83
CA TYR A 21 3.40 8.31 0.61
C TYR A 21 3.78 7.17 -0.31
N ILE A 22 3.12 6.03 -0.13
CA ILE A 22 3.13 4.91 -1.05
C ILE A 22 1.69 4.49 -1.36
N PHE A 23 1.50 3.79 -2.48
CA PHE A 23 0.23 3.17 -2.81
C PHE A 23 0.33 1.66 -2.59
N MET A 24 -0.65 1.11 -1.87
CA MET A 24 -0.75 -0.31 -1.58
C MET A 24 -2.03 -0.88 -2.19
N THR A 25 -1.90 -1.97 -2.93
CA THR A 25 -3.04 -2.80 -3.32
C THR A 25 -3.32 -3.86 -2.26
N TRP A 26 -4.58 -3.99 -1.84
CA TRP A 26 -4.98 -4.96 -0.80
C TRP A 26 -5.88 -6.06 -1.35
N HIS A 27 -5.51 -7.31 -1.07
CA HIS A 27 -6.34 -8.48 -1.28
C HIS A 27 -7.12 -8.83 0.00
N PRO A 28 -8.45 -9.03 -0.06
CA PRO A 28 -9.25 -9.37 1.12
C PRO A 28 -8.75 -10.59 1.91
N TYR A 29 -8.18 -11.58 1.21
CA TYR A 29 -7.72 -12.85 1.82
C TYR A 29 -6.20 -12.92 2.02
N CYS A 30 -5.41 -12.26 1.17
CA CYS A 30 -3.95 -12.40 1.15
C CYS A 30 -3.25 -11.19 1.77
N GLY A 31 -3.99 -10.11 2.07
CA GLY A 31 -3.44 -8.89 2.64
C GLY A 31 -2.75 -8.01 1.60
N PRO A 32 -1.65 -7.32 1.96
CA PRO A 32 -0.96 -6.40 1.08
C PRO A 32 -0.29 -7.16 -0.07
N MET A 33 -0.56 -6.79 -1.32
CA MET A 33 0.02 -7.48 -2.49
C MET A 33 1.07 -6.65 -3.21
N PHE A 34 0.79 -5.37 -3.47
CA PHE A 34 1.62 -4.55 -4.35
C PHE A 34 1.83 -3.18 -3.76
N PHE A 35 3.09 -2.75 -3.71
CA PHE A 35 3.47 -1.41 -3.27
C PHE A 35 4.03 -0.62 -4.44
N ARG A 36 3.56 0.62 -4.57
CA ARG A 36 4.05 1.57 -5.55
C ARG A 36 4.48 2.86 -4.89
N ASP A 37 5.42 3.53 -5.54
CA ASP A 37 5.93 4.82 -5.12
C ASP A 37 4.85 5.92 -5.15
N LYS A 38 5.21 7.12 -4.70
CA LYS A 38 4.29 8.27 -4.60
C LYS A 38 3.64 8.69 -5.92
N TYR A 39 4.16 8.22 -7.07
CA TYR A 39 3.63 8.49 -8.41
C TYR A 39 2.85 7.30 -9.00
N GLU A 40 2.59 6.25 -8.21
CA GLU A 40 1.91 5.03 -8.64
C GLU A 40 2.56 4.35 -9.87
N SER A 41 3.85 4.61 -10.08
CA SER A 41 4.54 4.28 -11.33
C SER A 41 5.53 3.13 -11.15
N ARG A 42 6.29 3.14 -10.05
CA ARG A 42 7.33 2.15 -9.78
C ARG A 42 6.89 1.18 -8.69
N TRP A 43 7.10 -0.10 -8.95
CA TRP A 43 6.90 -1.18 -7.98
C TRP A 43 8.03 -1.19 -6.95
N ILE A 44 7.65 -1.39 -5.69
CA ILE A 44 8.57 -1.52 -4.55
C ILE A 44 8.47 -2.99 -4.11
N GLU A 45 9.30 -3.85 -4.70
CA GLU A 45 9.27 -5.30 -4.44
C GLU A 45 9.84 -5.60 -3.05
N ASP A 46 10.92 -4.93 -2.66
CA ASP A 46 11.59 -5.08 -1.36
C ASP A 46 10.99 -4.18 -0.27
N TRP A 47 9.68 -3.93 -0.35
CA TRP A 47 8.97 -3.07 0.61
C TRP A 47 9.08 -3.58 2.06
N TYR A 48 9.26 -4.89 2.23
CA TYR A 48 9.40 -5.57 3.53
C TYR A 48 10.73 -5.25 4.22
N GLU A 49 11.73 -4.73 3.50
CA GLU A 49 12.99 -4.26 4.06
C GLU A 49 12.90 -2.82 4.59
N ASP A 50 11.99 -1.99 4.04
CA ASP A 50 11.78 -0.62 4.51
C ASP A 50 10.87 -0.62 5.74
N LYS A 51 11.49 -0.45 6.91
CA LYS A 51 10.78 -0.38 8.20
C LYS A 51 9.62 0.61 8.19
N GLN A 52 9.72 1.74 7.49
CA GLN A 52 8.63 2.72 7.46
C GLN A 52 7.41 2.21 6.72
N ILE A 53 7.61 1.41 5.67
CA ILE A 53 6.52 0.78 4.93
C ILE A 53 5.86 -0.29 5.82
N CYS A 54 6.68 -1.14 6.46
CA CYS A 54 6.19 -2.14 7.40
C CYS A 54 5.35 -1.54 8.54
N ASP A 55 5.83 -0.47 9.17
CA ASP A 55 5.11 0.25 10.24
C ASP A 55 3.77 0.81 9.72
N ALA A 56 3.75 1.37 8.50
CA ALA A 56 2.54 1.92 7.89
C ALA A 56 1.50 0.82 7.56
N VAL A 57 1.97 -0.36 7.13
CA VAL A 57 1.13 -1.54 6.87
C VAL A 57 0.56 -2.08 8.18
N GLU A 58 1.39 -2.20 9.22
CA GLU A 58 0.95 -2.66 10.54
C GLU A 58 -0.13 -1.74 11.11
N TRP A 59 0.09 -0.43 11.07
CA TRP A 59 -0.93 0.55 11.45
C TRP A 59 -2.21 0.36 10.65
N PHE A 60 -2.10 0.16 9.32
CA PHE A 60 -3.27 0.00 8.46
C PHE A 60 -4.08 -1.26 8.79
N VAL A 61 -3.41 -2.37 9.11
CA VAL A 61 -4.07 -3.61 9.55
C VAL A 61 -4.76 -3.43 10.89
N ASN A 62 -4.15 -2.66 11.80
CA ASN A 62 -4.66 -2.46 13.16
C ASN A 62 -5.64 -1.29 13.31
N ARG A 63 -5.77 -0.39 12.32
CA ARG A 63 -6.63 0.82 12.42
C ARG A 63 -8.12 0.56 12.73
N GLY A 64 -8.60 -0.65 12.43
CA GLY A 64 -9.97 -1.08 12.71
C GLY A 64 -10.12 -1.92 13.99
N LYS A 65 -9.01 -2.33 14.61
CA LYS A 65 -9.00 -3.07 15.88
C LYS A 65 -9.09 -2.07 17.03
N LYS A 66 -10.28 -1.53 17.25
CA LYS A 66 -10.60 -0.86 18.52
C LYS A 66 -10.88 -1.97 19.54
N ALA A 67 -10.19 -1.89 20.69
CA ALA A 67 -10.45 -2.74 21.85
C ALA A 67 -11.87 -2.48 22.40
#